data_AF-A0A970N121-F1
#
_entry.id   AF-A0A970N121-F1
#
_cell.length_a   1.000
_cell.length_b   1.000
_cell.length_c   1.000
_cell.angle_alpha   90.00
_cell.angle_beta   90.00
_cell.angle_gamma   90.00
#
_symmetry.space_group_name_H-M   'P 1'
#
loop_
_entity.id
_entity.type
_entity.pdbx_description
1 polymer ?
#
loop_
_entity_poly.entity_id
_entity_poly.type
_entity_poly.pdbx_seq_one_letter_code
_entity_poly.pdbx_strand_id
1 'polypeptide(L)' 'HENAFSYAVKGHPELSTNPNELIVTYATNSTEFADMFNDARLYWPRFVRLTFKR' A
#
# COMPACT_ATOMS: atom_id res chain seq x y z
N HIS A 1 -15.29 3.35 0.46
CA HIS A 1 -14.91 4.73 0.79
C HIS A 1 -14.70 5.50 -0.49
N GLU A 2 -15.69 6.30 -0.91
CA GLU A 2 -15.55 7.20 -2.07
C GLU A 2 -14.45 8.25 -1.83
N ASN A 3 -14.20 8.55 -0.56
CA ASN A 3 -13.21 9.52 -0.08
C ASN A 3 -11.81 8.92 0.20
N ALA A 4 -11.60 7.64 -0.15
CA ALA A 4 -10.31 7.00 0.11
C ALA A 4 -9.25 7.38 -0.91
N PHE A 5 -8.02 7.59 -0.42
CA PHE A 5 -6.85 7.86 -1.24
C PHE A 5 -5.63 7.09 -0.72
N SER A 6 -4.78 6.66 -1.66
CA SER A 6 -3.54 5.93 -1.35
C SER A 6 -2.34 6.86 -1.36
N TYR A 7 -1.43 6.67 -0.42
CA TYR A 7 -0.28 7.53 -0.19
C TYR A 7 0.90 6.76 0.41
N ALA A 8 2.02 7.47 0.64
CA ALA A 8 3.23 6.96 1.27
C ALA A 8 3.80 5.69 0.60
N VAL A 9 3.81 5.66 -0.74
CA VAL A 9 4.44 4.59 -1.51
C VAL A 9 5.92 4.51 -1.18
N LYS A 10 6.41 3.29 -0.90
CA LYS A 10 7.83 2.98 -0.70
C LYS A 10 8.16 1.64 -1.35
N GLY A 11 9.26 1.58 -2.09
CA GLY A 11 9.84 0.34 -2.59
C GLY A 11 10.82 -0.25 -1.58
N HIS A 12 10.82 -1.58 -1.47
CA HIS A 12 11.63 -2.37 -0.54
C HIS A 12 12.43 -3.43 -1.32
N PRO A 13 13.45 -3.04 -2.10
CA PRO A 13 14.28 -4.00 -2.84
C PRO A 13 14.95 -5.04 -1.93
N GLU A 14 15.25 -4.68 -0.68
CA GLU A 14 15.82 -5.55 0.35
C GLU A 14 14.90 -6.69 0.79
N LEU A 15 13.58 -6.58 0.54
CA LEU A 15 12.61 -7.64 0.81
C LEU A 15 12.36 -8.53 -0.41
N SER A 16 12.96 -8.23 -1.56
CA SER A 16 12.77 -8.99 -2.78
C SER A 16 13.51 -10.33 -2.72
N THR A 17 12.81 -11.41 -3.06
CA THR A 17 13.42 -12.75 -3.17
C THR A 17 13.87 -13.09 -4.60
N ASN A 18 13.56 -12.24 -5.59
CA ASN A 18 13.83 -12.49 -7.00
C ASN A 18 14.37 -11.23 -7.72
N PRO A 19 15.29 -11.36 -8.69
CA PRO A 19 15.84 -10.21 -9.41
C PRO A 19 14.83 -9.37 -10.21
N ASN A 20 13.71 -9.97 -10.61
CA ASN A 20 12.64 -9.30 -11.37
C ASN A 20 11.44 -8.94 -10.49
N GLU A 21 11.64 -8.84 -9.18
CA GLU A 21 10.60 -8.55 -8.21
C GLU A 21 10.91 -7.28 -7.42
N LEU A 22 9.86 -6.48 -7.17
CA LEU A 22 9.91 -5.36 -6.24
C LEU A 22 8.73 -5.46 -5.28
N ILE A 23 9.04 -5.46 -3.98
CA ILE A 23 8.04 -5.30 -2.93
C ILE A 23 7.79 -3.80 -2.74
N VAL A 24 6.52 -3.39 -2.77
CA VAL A 24 6.09 -2.02 -2.53
C VAL A 24 5.11 -2.01 -1.38
N THR A 25 5.22 -1.03 -0.49
CA THR A 25 4.16 -0.73 0.48
C THR A 25 3.49 0.58 0.14
N TYR A 26 2.19 0.68 0.42
CA TYR A 26 1.44 1.93 0.47
C TYR A 26 0.47 1.90 1.66
N ALA A 27 -0.05 3.06 2.05
CA ALA A 27 -1.17 3.16 2.99
C ALA A 27 -2.37 3.78 2.28
N THR A 28 -3.58 3.52 2.79
CA THR A 28 -4.80 4.17 2.32
C THR A 28 -5.42 4.94 3.48
N ASN A 29 -5.80 6.19 3.24
CA ASN A 29 -6.52 7.04 4.20
C ASN A 29 -7.86 7.46 3.58
N SER A 30 -8.67 8.22 4.32
CA SER A 30 -9.89 8.87 3.85
C SER A 30 -9.83 10.34 4.20
N THR A 31 -10.45 11.20 3.38
CA THR A 31 -10.66 12.60 3.75
C THR A 31 -11.76 12.76 4.81
N GLU A 32 -12.57 11.72 5.02
CA GLU A 32 -13.60 11.69 6.06
C GLU A 32 -13.10 10.95 7.30
N PHE A 33 -13.06 11.67 8.42
CA PHE A 33 -12.49 11.15 9.67
C PHE A 33 -13.24 9.92 10.21
N ALA A 34 -14.57 9.89 10.05
CA ALA A 34 -15.40 8.77 10.51
C ALA A 34 -15.02 7.44 9.85
N ASP A 35 -14.54 7.46 8.61
CA ASP A 35 -14.11 6.24 7.90
C ASP A 35 -12.95 5.56 8.64
N MET A 36 -12.04 6.33 9.27
CA MET A 36 -10.90 5.77 10.03
C MET A 36 -11.33 4.95 11.24
N PHE A 37 -12.46 5.30 11.87
CA PHE A 37 -12.97 4.56 13.03
C PHE A 37 -13.83 3.37 12.62
N ASN A 38 -14.49 3.48 11.47
CA ASN A 38 -15.42 2.47 10.98
C ASN A 38 -14.75 1.39 10.13
N ASP A 39 -13.53 1.62 9.64
CA ASP A 39 -12.78 0.64 8.85
C ASP A 39 -11.29 0.58 9.25
N ALA A 40 -10.95 -0.44 10.06
CA ALA A 40 -9.58 -0.70 10.52
C ALA A 40 -8.58 -1.07 9.41
N ARG A 41 -9.03 -1.24 8.16
CA ARG A 41 -8.13 -1.48 7.01
C ARG A 41 -7.59 -0.18 6.42
N LEU A 42 -8.12 0.97 6.86
CA LEU A 42 -7.56 2.29 6.59
C LEU A 42 -6.43 2.59 7.57
N TYR A 43 -5.51 3.45 7.17
CA TYR A 43 -4.29 3.80 7.90
C TYR A 43 -3.36 2.61 8.22
N TRP A 44 -3.49 1.50 7.47
CA TRP A 44 -2.67 0.30 7.60
C TRP A 44 -1.81 0.07 6.33
N PRO A 45 -0.51 -0.27 6.46
CA PRO A 45 0.35 -0.53 5.31
C PRO A 45 -0.06 -1.80 4.56
N ARG A 46 -0.15 -1.71 3.24
CA ARG A 46 -0.48 -2.80 2.33
C ARG A 46 0.71 -3.12 1.46
N PHE A 47 0.98 -4.40 1.28
CA PHE A 47 2.07 -4.90 0.45
C PHE A 47 1.58 -5.23 -0.95
N VAL A 48 2.35 -4.84 -1.95
CA VAL A 48 2.17 -5.20 -3.35
C VAL A 48 3.48 -5.81 -3.84
N ARG A 49 3.38 -6.99 -4.44
CA ARG A 49 4.48 -7.61 -5.16
C ARG A 49 4.34 -7.27 -6.64
N LEU A 50 5.35 -6.61 -7.19
CA LEU A 50 5.46 -6.37 -8.63
C LEU A 50 6.42 -7.40 -9.22
N THR A 51 6.02 -8.04 -10.31
CA THR A 51 6.88 -8.94 -11.08
C THR A 51 7.06 -8.37 -12.47
N PHE A 52 8.29 -8.02 -12.82
CA PHE A 52 8.63 -7.48 -14.12
C PHE A 52 8.74 -8.62 -15.13
N LYS A 53 8.03 -8.48 -16.26
CA LYS A 53 8.26 -9.35 -17.42
C LYS A 53 9.47 -8.85 -18.18
N ARG A 54 10.29 -9.77 -18.66
CA ARG A 54 11.36 -9.48 -19.62
C ARG A 54 10.77 -9.19 -21.00
#